data_AF-A0A2C9XRQ0-F1
#
_entry.id   AF-A0A2C9XRQ0-F1
#
_cell.length_a   1.000
_cell.length_b   1.000
_cell.length_c   1.000
_cell.angle_alpha   90.00
_cell.angle_beta   90.00
_cell.angle_gamma   90.00
#
_symmetry.space_group_name_H-M   'P 1'
#
loop_
_entity.id
_entity.type
_entity.pdbx_description
1 polymer ?
#
loop_
_entity_poly.entity_id
_entity_poly.type
_entity_poly.pdbx_seq_one_letter_code
_entity_poly.pdbx_strand_id
1 'polypeptide(L)'
;MFESLEKKHYTLDEMIEWLIDTNLFFYEELIFLPSLDQFKNSLATTARYSSFEKEDLDALLTDHRLVARTIDGEFLFANEETVCLFPHSHMKEDLLYFNGTFSDLLIRYANSSKSIADFFN
;
A
#
# COMPACT_ATOMS: atom_id res chain seq x y z
N MET A 1 3.49 2.11 -18.98
CA MET A 1 2.70 0.99 -18.42
C MET A 1 1.51 1.51 -17.62
N PHE A 2 1.73 2.40 -16.65
CA PHE A 2 0.65 3.08 -15.92
C PHE A 2 0.05 4.31 -16.65
N GLU A 3 0.61 4.74 -17.78
CA GLU A 3 0.04 5.80 -18.63
C GLU A 3 -1.41 5.52 -19.11
N SER A 4 -1.86 4.27 -19.12
CA SER A 4 -3.27 3.95 -19.37
C SER A 4 -4.19 4.36 -18.21
N LEU A 5 -3.65 4.43 -16.99
CA LEU A 5 -4.36 4.92 -15.80
C LEU A 5 -4.55 6.44 -15.87
N GLU A 6 -3.65 7.20 -16.48
CA GLU A 6 -3.80 8.66 -16.62
C GLU A 6 -5.06 9.06 -17.41
N LYS A 7 -5.58 8.16 -18.24
CA LYS A 7 -6.72 8.43 -19.12
C LYS A 7 -8.08 8.06 -18.51
N LYS A 8 -8.10 7.39 -17.35
CA LYS A 8 -9.34 6.93 -16.71
C LYS A 8 -9.17 6.99 -15.19
N HIS A 9 -10.10 7.64 -14.50
CA HIS A 9 -10.20 7.49 -13.05
C HIS A 9 -10.68 6.08 -12.74
N TYR A 10 -9.79 5.26 -12.17
CA TYR A 10 -10.11 3.94 -11.63
C TYR A 10 -10.51 4.09 -10.16
N THR A 11 -11.61 3.45 -9.76
CA THR A 11 -11.84 3.16 -8.33
C THR A 11 -10.75 2.21 -7.82
N LEU A 12 -10.64 2.05 -6.50
CA LEU A 12 -9.69 1.10 -5.93
C LEU A 12 -9.96 -0.33 -6.41
N ASP A 13 -11.23 -0.74 -6.44
CA ASP A 13 -11.63 -2.06 -6.90
C ASP A 13 -11.29 -2.29 -8.38
N GLU A 14 -11.60 -1.32 -9.25
CA GLU A 14 -11.24 -1.42 -10.68
C GLU A 14 -9.71 -1.46 -10.86
N MET A 15 -8.95 -0.77 -10.01
CA MET A 15 -7.48 -0.78 -10.05
C MET A 15 -6.91 -2.14 -9.65
N ILE A 16 -7.47 -2.79 -8.62
CA ILE A 16 -7.09 -4.13 -8.19
C ILE A 16 -7.42 -5.14 -9.30
N GLU A 17 -8.61 -5.07 -9.89
CA GLU A 17 -9.01 -5.91 -11.02
C GLU A 17 -8.05 -5.73 -12.21
N TRP A 18 -7.68 -4.49 -12.54
CA TRP A 18 -6.72 -4.22 -13.60
C TRP A 18 -5.34 -4.84 -13.34
N LEU A 19 -4.83 -4.82 -12.10
CA LEU A 19 -3.56 -5.50 -11.75
C LEU A 19 -3.66 -7.01 -11.97
N ILE A 20 -4.79 -7.61 -11.61
CA ILE A 20 -5.04 -9.05 -11.79
C ILE A 20 -5.11 -9.38 -13.29
N ASP A 21 -5.92 -8.65 -14.05
CA ASP A 21 -6.13 -8.89 -15.48
C ASP A 21 -4.85 -8.72 -16.30
N THR A 22 -4.00 -7.77 -15.90
CA THR A 22 -2.70 -7.52 -16.54
C THR A 22 -1.59 -8.43 -16.02
N ASN A 23 -1.85 -9.30 -15.04
CA ASN A 23 -0.86 -10.13 -14.35
C ASN A 23 0.33 -9.32 -13.80
N LEU A 24 0.06 -8.10 -13.32
CA LEU A 24 1.07 -7.22 -12.75
C LEU A 24 1.20 -7.46 -11.25
N PHE A 25 2.08 -8.38 -10.87
CA PHE A 25 2.31 -8.75 -9.46
C PHE A 25 3.52 -8.04 -8.82
N PHE A 26 4.37 -7.41 -9.62
CA PHE A 26 5.53 -6.67 -9.16
C PHE A 26 5.80 -5.47 -10.06
N TYR A 27 6.29 -4.38 -9.49
CA TYR A 27 6.80 -3.22 -10.21
C TYR A 27 7.86 -2.53 -9.36
N GLU A 28 9.11 -2.54 -9.83
CA GLU A 28 10.25 -1.98 -9.11
C GLU A 28 10.34 -2.48 -7.65
N GLU A 29 10.15 -1.59 -6.67
CA GLU A 29 10.21 -1.94 -5.24
C GLU A 29 8.89 -2.45 -4.67
N LEU A 30 7.81 -2.49 -5.47
CA LEU A 30 6.47 -2.91 -5.06
C LEU A 30 6.15 -4.35 -5.46
N ILE A 31 5.59 -5.09 -4.51
CA ILE A 31 4.95 -6.38 -4.71
C ILE A 31 3.45 -6.17 -4.49
N PHE A 32 2.64 -6.36 -5.54
CA PHE A 32 1.21 -6.12 -5.51
C PHE A 32 0.43 -7.29 -4.93
N LEU A 33 -0.71 -6.95 -4.31
CA LEU A 33 -1.68 -7.89 -3.75
C LEU A 33 -1.04 -8.95 -2.82
N PRO A 34 -0.20 -8.53 -1.84
CA PRO A 34 0.34 -9.47 -0.86
C PRO A 34 -0.79 -10.09 -0.04
N SER A 35 -0.55 -11.30 0.48
CA SER A 35 -1.58 -11.97 1.27
C SER A 35 -1.73 -11.32 2.65
N LEU A 36 -2.95 -11.32 3.18
CA LEU A 36 -3.18 -10.91 4.58
C LEU A 36 -2.39 -11.77 5.58
N ASP A 37 -2.08 -13.03 5.23
CA ASP A 37 -1.24 -13.89 6.07
C ASP A 37 0.21 -13.39 6.11
N GLN A 38 0.76 -12.85 5.02
CA GLN A 38 2.07 -12.21 5.03
C GLN A 38 2.10 -11.01 5.98
N PHE A 39 1.06 -10.18 5.95
CA PHE A 39 0.92 -9.05 6.88
C PHE A 39 0.81 -9.49 8.34
N LYS A 40 -0.05 -10.48 8.65
CA LYS A 40 -0.20 -11.04 10.00
C LYS A 40 1.11 -11.65 10.52
N ASN A 41 1.84 -12.35 9.65
CA ASN A 41 3.14 -12.90 10.01
C ASN A 41 4.14 -11.78 10.33
N SER A 42 4.16 -10.69 9.56
CA SER A 42 4.99 -9.50 9.85
C SER A 42 4.69 -8.95 11.25
N LEU A 43 3.41 -8.69 11.55
CA LEU A 43 2.97 -8.21 12.86
C LEU A 43 3.38 -9.15 14.01
N ALA A 44 3.27 -10.47 13.80
CA ALA A 44 3.62 -11.44 14.83
C ALA A 44 5.12 -11.41 15.19
N THR A 45 6.00 -11.08 14.24
CA THR A 45 7.45 -11.01 14.50
C THR A 45 7.85 -9.80 15.35
N THR A 46 7.06 -8.73 15.33
CA THR A 46 7.33 -7.46 16.02
C THR A 46 6.34 -7.18 17.15
N ALA A 47 5.45 -8.11 17.48
CA ALA A 47 4.36 -7.94 18.44
C ALA A 47 4.77 -7.42 19.83
N ARG A 48 6.03 -7.66 20.27
CA ARG A 48 6.56 -7.16 21.55
C ARG A 48 6.94 -5.69 21.54
N TYR A 49 7.11 -5.11 20.36
CA TYR A 49 7.60 -3.75 20.14
C TYR A 49 6.59 -2.88 19.38
N SER A 50 5.61 -3.51 18.72
CA SER A 50 4.49 -2.82 18.07
C SER A 50 3.71 -1.95 19.04
N SER A 51 3.37 -0.75 18.62
CA SER A 51 2.46 0.14 19.34
C SER A 51 1.00 0.04 18.86
N PHE A 52 0.72 -0.80 17.86
CA PHE A 52 -0.64 -1.08 17.38
C PHE A 52 -1.36 -2.04 18.32
N GLU A 53 -2.55 -1.63 18.77
CA GLU A 53 -3.54 -2.50 19.39
C GLU A 53 -4.37 -3.17 18.29
N LYS A 54 -5.12 -4.20 18.69
CA LYS A 54 -5.95 -4.94 17.74
C LYS A 54 -7.00 -4.05 17.11
N GLU A 55 -7.58 -3.15 17.89
CA GLU A 55 -8.62 -2.21 17.51
C GLU A 55 -8.13 -1.24 16.43
N ASP A 56 -6.86 -0.80 16.48
CA ASP A 56 -6.28 0.06 15.45
C ASP A 56 -6.15 -0.68 14.11
N LEU A 57 -5.72 -1.95 14.17
CA LEU A 57 -5.57 -2.78 12.99
C LEU A 57 -6.94 -3.14 12.39
N ASP A 58 -7.93 -3.43 13.24
CA ASP A 58 -9.29 -3.70 12.81
C ASP A 58 -9.90 -2.45 12.14
N ALA A 59 -9.65 -1.25 12.69
CA ALA A 59 -10.07 0.01 12.07
C ALA A 59 -9.40 0.24 10.71
N LEU A 60 -8.09 0.05 10.61
CA LEU A 60 -7.35 0.16 9.35
C LEU A 60 -7.88 -0.82 8.29
N LEU A 61 -8.12 -2.08 8.66
CA LEU A 61 -8.62 -3.12 7.74
C LEU A 61 -10.09 -2.96 7.37
N THR A 62 -10.84 -2.13 8.11
CA THR A 62 -12.23 -1.82 7.79
C THR A 62 -12.33 -0.75 6.70
N ASP A 63 -11.47 0.27 6.75
CA ASP A 63 -11.50 1.39 5.82
C ASP A 63 -10.55 1.22 4.62
N HIS A 64 -9.45 0.48 4.81
CA HIS A 64 -8.42 0.30 3.79
C HIS A 64 -8.25 -1.16 3.37
N ARG A 65 -7.91 -1.35 2.10
CA ARG A 65 -7.52 -2.65 1.54
C ARG A 65 -6.01 -2.75 1.45
N LEU A 66 -5.47 -3.92 1.76
CA LEU A 66 -4.06 -4.23 1.51
C LEU A 66 -3.83 -4.36 0.00
N VAL A 67 -3.02 -3.46 -0.59
CA VAL A 67 -2.85 -3.37 -2.05
C VAL A 67 -1.44 -3.70 -2.52
N ALA A 68 -0.43 -3.41 -1.71
CA ALA A 68 0.96 -3.70 -2.03
C ALA A 68 1.80 -3.86 -0.76
N ARG A 69 3.03 -4.30 -0.94
CA ARG A 69 4.12 -4.16 0.03
C ARG A 69 5.38 -3.75 -0.71
N THR A 70 6.30 -3.11 0.00
CA THR A 70 7.64 -2.87 -0.52
C THR A 70 8.50 -4.12 -0.40
N ILE A 71 9.66 -4.11 -1.06
CA ILE A 71 10.73 -5.10 -0.83
C ILE A 71 11.33 -5.00 0.57
N ASP A 72 11.36 -3.80 1.16
CA ASP A 72 11.91 -3.52 2.49
C ASP A 72 10.96 -3.93 3.63
N GLY A 73 9.69 -4.23 3.30
CA GLY A 73 8.75 -4.88 4.20
C GLY A 73 7.72 -3.95 4.83
N GLU A 74 7.59 -2.71 4.32
CA GLU A 74 6.40 -1.89 4.55
C GLU A 74 5.20 -2.41 3.74
N PHE A 75 3.99 -2.15 4.24
CA PHE A 75 2.74 -2.53 3.58
C PHE A 75 1.99 -1.28 3.14
N LEU A 76 1.37 -1.33 1.98
CA LEU A 76 0.53 -0.25 1.47
C LEU A 76 -0.94 -0.65 1.61
N PHE A 77 -1.68 0.17 2.33
CA PHE A 77 -3.13 0.07 2.50
C PHE A 77 -3.79 1.24 1.79
N ALA A 78 -4.83 1.01 1.01
CA ALA A 78 -5.49 2.09 0.26
C ALA A 78 -7.00 2.07 0.45
N ASN A 79 -7.60 3.25 0.39
CA ASN A 79 -9.03 3.45 0.15
C ASN A 79 -9.20 4.35 -1.09
N GLU A 80 -10.40 4.89 -1.33
CA GLU A 80 -10.67 5.72 -2.50
C GLU A 80 -9.98 7.11 -2.47
N GLU A 81 -9.46 7.54 -1.32
CA GLU A 81 -8.96 8.91 -1.15
C GLU A 81 -7.52 8.98 -0.63
N THR A 82 -7.03 7.91 -0.02
CA THR A 82 -5.75 7.88 0.69
C THR A 82 -5.02 6.56 0.49
N VAL A 83 -3.69 6.64 0.50
CA VAL A 83 -2.82 5.48 0.66
C VAL A 83 -2.03 5.65 1.95
N CYS A 84 -2.04 4.62 2.78
CA CYS A 84 -1.30 4.49 4.01
C CYS A 84 -0.06 3.62 3.76
N LEU A 85 1.12 4.14 4.09
CA LEU A 85 2.36 3.37 4.18
C LEU A 85 2.50 2.88 5.62
N PHE A 86 2.17 1.60 5.82
CA PHE A 86 2.25 0.94 7.10
C PHE A 86 3.70 0.47 7.35
N PRO A 87 4.35 0.96 8.41
CA PRO A 87 5.80 0.86 8.57
C PRO A 87 6.24 -0.55 9.00
N HIS A 88 7.43 -0.95 8.57
CA HIS A 88 8.06 -2.19 9.02
C HIS A 88 8.39 -2.19 10.52
N SER A 89 8.56 -1.00 11.14
CA SER A 89 8.74 -0.85 12.58
C SER A 89 7.49 -1.25 13.38
N HIS A 90 6.31 -1.23 12.75
CA HIS A 90 5.00 -1.39 13.39
C HIS A 90 4.80 -0.37 14.54
N MET A 91 5.39 0.81 14.41
CA MET A 91 5.17 1.96 15.31
C MET A 91 4.12 2.88 14.69
N LYS A 92 3.16 3.35 15.50
CA LYS A 92 2.05 4.20 15.04
C LYS A 92 2.55 5.55 14.54
N GLU A 93 3.57 6.09 15.20
CA GLU A 93 4.21 7.36 14.85
C GLU A 93 4.93 7.35 13.51
N ASP A 94 5.29 6.17 13.01
CA ASP A 94 5.99 6.00 11.72
C ASP A 94 5.00 5.79 10.56
N LEU A 95 3.70 5.80 10.82
CA LEU A 95 2.68 5.59 9.80
C LEU A 95 2.51 6.87 8.98
N LEU A 96 2.66 6.74 7.66
CA LEU A 96 2.61 7.86 6.74
C LEU A 96 1.43 7.74 5.78
N TYR A 97 0.96 8.90 5.30
CA TYR A 97 -0.20 8.98 4.42
C TYR A 97 0.11 9.79 3.16
N PHE A 98 -0.33 9.25 2.03
CA PHE A 98 -0.44 9.95 0.76
C PHE A 98 -1.91 10.33 0.54
N ASN A 99 -2.16 11.63 0.34
CA ASN A 99 -3.48 12.15 0.02
C ASN A 99 -3.74 12.03 -1.49
N GLY A 100 -4.36 10.94 -1.89
CA GLY A 100 -4.71 10.61 -3.27
C GLY A 100 -5.05 9.13 -3.41
N THR A 101 -5.61 8.78 -4.56
CA THR A 101 -5.96 7.38 -4.89
C THR A 101 -4.69 6.54 -5.06
N PHE A 102 -4.84 5.22 -4.93
CA PHE A 102 -3.76 4.29 -5.23
C PHE A 102 -3.25 4.41 -6.68
N SER A 103 -4.16 4.68 -7.63
CA SER A 103 -3.79 4.94 -9.03
C SER A 103 -2.94 6.20 -9.19
N ASP A 104 -3.26 7.31 -8.49
CA ASP A 104 -2.46 8.53 -8.52
C ASP A 104 -1.04 8.28 -7.98
N LEU A 105 -0.93 7.56 -6.85
CA LEU A 105 0.37 7.17 -6.30
C LEU A 105 1.21 6.39 -7.33
N LEU A 106 0.63 5.37 -7.98
CA LEU A 106 1.36 4.53 -8.95
C LEU A 106 1.76 5.31 -10.20
N ILE A 107 0.91 6.20 -10.71
CA ILE A 107 1.23 7.07 -11.84
C ILE A 107 2.42 7.97 -11.49
N ARG A 108 2.36 8.65 -10.33
CA ARG A 108 3.44 9.54 -9.89
C ARG A 108 4.74 8.80 -9.66
N TYR A 109 4.67 7.63 -9.03
CA TYR A 109 5.83 6.79 -8.78
C TYR A 109 6.49 6.36 -10.09
N ALA A 110 5.74 5.78 -11.02
CA ALA A 110 6.24 5.29 -12.30
C ALA A 110 6.78 6.40 -13.22
N ASN A 111 6.31 7.63 -13.04
CA ASN A 111 6.79 8.81 -13.76
C ASN A 111 7.93 9.54 -13.03
N SER A 112 8.52 8.94 -12.00
CA SER A 112 9.60 9.52 -11.20
C SER A 112 10.83 8.60 -11.13
N SER A 113 11.94 9.15 -10.64
CA SER A 113 13.13 8.37 -10.26
C SER A 113 13.28 8.25 -8.73
N LYS A 114 12.21 8.50 -7.98
CA LYS A 114 12.18 8.52 -6.52
C LYS A 114 11.77 7.15 -5.97
N SER A 115 12.11 6.86 -4.72
CA SER A 115 11.50 5.72 -4.02
C SER A 115 10.04 6.03 -3.71
N ILE A 116 9.21 4.99 -3.62
CA ILE A 116 7.80 5.05 -3.26
C ILE A 116 7.61 5.74 -1.91
N ALA A 117 8.53 5.54 -0.96
CA ALA A 117 8.50 6.17 0.34
C ALA A 117 8.56 7.71 0.26
N ASP A 118 9.23 8.27 -0.76
CA ASP A 118 9.38 9.73 -0.92
C ASP A 118 8.04 10.44 -1.19
N PHE A 119 7.00 9.71 -1.59
CA PHE A 119 5.67 10.24 -1.86
C PHE A 119 4.81 10.40 -0.60
N PHE A 120 5.27 9.90 0.55
CA PHE A 120 4.54 9.93 1.82
C PHE A 120 5.04 11.02 2.79
N ASN A 121 5.82 11.98 2.28
CA ASN A 121 6.37 13.13 3.02
C ASN A 121 5.42 14.34 3.10
#